data_AF-A0A6N8FJE6-F1
#
_entry.id   AF-A0A6N8FJE6-F1
#
_cell.length_a   1.000
_cell.length_b   1.000
_cell.length_c   1.000
_cell.angle_alpha   90.00
_cell.angle_beta   90.00
_cell.angle_gamma   90.00
#
_symmetry.space_group_name_H-M   'P 1'
#
loop_
_entity.id
_entity.type
_entity.pdbx_description
1 polymer ?
#
loop_
_entity_poly.entity_id
_entity_poly.type
_entity_poly.pdbx_seq_one_letter_code
_entity_poly.pdbx_strand_id
1 'polypeptide(L)'
;MRKNLLLVMLFILLVGCKQGSVDSEDIKDRINEELGISPYIPKTDFPIGTVILSYDVNGNPWSVDIEYVASKEEPLDDEAVKQWEENELKKIIYGDLYYDESVIQVSIYKEGSGTLADAELIEIDDREVQYQLVQEDLVVMAVDVEDYGYSIRYHLPGSESEEDAKSIVEDIIRNAQ
;
A
#
# COMPACT_ATOMS: atom_id res chain seq x y z
N MET A 1 -51.76 -22.27 -30.33
CA MET A 1 -51.06 -20.98 -30.47
C MET A 1 -50.28 -20.71 -29.20
N ARG A 2 -48.96 -20.49 -29.34
CA ARG A 2 -47.99 -19.78 -28.46
C ARG A 2 -47.98 -20.13 -26.96
N LYS A 3 -46.99 -20.89 -26.49
CA LYS A 3 -45.62 -20.50 -26.08
C LYS A 3 -45.57 -19.59 -24.84
N ASN A 4 -44.80 -20.09 -23.85
CA ASN A 4 -43.95 -19.32 -22.92
C ASN A 4 -44.72 -18.63 -21.77
N LEU A 5 -44.23 -18.47 -20.55
CA LEU A 5 -42.96 -18.68 -19.87
C LEU A 5 -43.15 -17.83 -18.61
N LEU A 6 -43.09 -18.37 -17.39
CA LEU A 6 -42.81 -17.53 -16.21
C LEU A 6 -42.37 -18.40 -15.03
N LEU A 7 -41.24 -19.08 -15.24
CA LEU A 7 -40.37 -19.50 -14.15
C LEU A 7 -39.57 -18.25 -13.74
N VAL A 8 -40.16 -17.38 -12.93
CA VAL A 8 -39.46 -16.25 -12.28
C VAL A 8 -38.97 -16.79 -10.94
N MET A 9 -37.77 -17.37 -10.94
CA MET A 9 -36.53 -16.64 -10.66
C MET A 9 -36.56 -16.02 -9.25
N LEU A 10 -36.69 -16.89 -8.25
CA LEU A 10 -36.31 -16.60 -6.87
C LEU A 10 -34.78 -16.74 -6.76
N PHE A 11 -34.07 -15.82 -7.42
CA PHE A 11 -32.64 -15.60 -7.26
C PHE A 11 -32.48 -14.25 -6.57
N ILE A 12 -33.00 -14.16 -5.34
CA ILE A 12 -32.79 -12.99 -4.49
C ILE A 12 -31.41 -13.17 -3.86
N LEU A 13 -30.43 -12.61 -4.58
CA LEU A 13 -29.39 -11.75 -4.06
C LEU A 13 -28.55 -12.38 -2.93
N LEU A 14 -27.62 -13.24 -3.36
CA LEU A 14 -26.28 -13.22 -2.80
C LEU A 14 -25.68 -11.82 -3.05
N VAL A 15 -26.03 -10.85 -2.20
CA VAL A 15 -25.21 -9.65 -2.03
C VAL A 15 -23.97 -10.12 -1.27
N GLY A 16 -23.02 -10.71 -2.00
CA GLY A 16 -21.66 -10.75 -1.51
C GLY A 16 -21.22 -9.30 -1.33
N CYS A 17 -20.92 -8.91 -0.10
CA CYS A 17 -20.18 -7.69 0.17
C CYS A 17 -18.86 -7.76 -0.60
N LYS A 18 -18.84 -7.21 -1.81
CA LYS A 18 -17.62 -6.90 -2.54
C LYS A 18 -17.11 -5.56 -1.99
N GLN A 19 -16.70 -5.55 -0.73
CA GLN A 19 -16.25 -4.35 -0.02
C GLN A 19 -14.70 -4.29 0.01
N GLY A 20 -14.06 -4.70 -1.08
CA GLY A 20 -12.59 -4.77 -1.14
C GLY A 20 -11.99 -4.77 -2.54
N SER A 21 -12.69 -4.24 -3.54
CA SER A 21 -12.13 -4.16 -4.91
C SER A 21 -12.28 -2.81 -5.60
N VAL A 22 -13.09 -1.88 -5.09
CA VAL A 22 -13.29 -0.58 -5.75
C VAL A 22 -12.12 0.34 -5.41
N ASP A 23 -11.78 0.45 -4.13
CA ASP A 23 -10.73 1.33 -3.63
C ASP A 23 -9.34 1.03 -4.23
N SER A 24 -8.97 -0.24 -4.41
CA SER A 24 -7.64 -0.60 -4.92
C SER A 24 -7.45 -0.30 -6.40
N GLU A 25 -8.49 -0.48 -7.23
CA GLU A 25 -8.41 -0.16 -8.67
C GLU A 25 -8.30 1.35 -8.85
N ASP A 26 -9.13 2.13 -8.12
CA ASP A 26 -9.09 3.59 -8.14
C ASP A 26 -7.73 4.14 -7.68
N ILE A 27 -7.09 3.55 -6.67
CA ILE A 27 -5.74 3.95 -6.22
C ILE A 27 -4.70 3.64 -7.31
N LYS A 28 -4.75 2.45 -7.93
CA LYS A 28 -3.81 2.08 -8.99
C LYS A 28 -3.90 3.03 -10.18
N ASP A 29 -5.11 3.41 -10.57
CA ASP A 29 -5.33 4.35 -11.66
C ASP A 29 -4.74 5.74 -11.35
N ARG A 30 -4.88 6.22 -10.11
CA ARG A 30 -4.27 7.48 -9.65
C ARG A 30 -2.75 7.43 -9.62
N ILE A 31 -2.18 6.33 -9.12
CA ILE A 31 -0.73 6.12 -9.14
C ILE A 31 -0.23 6.11 -10.59
N ASN A 32 -0.94 5.45 -11.50
CA ASN A 32 -0.57 5.42 -12.90
C ASN A 32 -0.71 6.80 -13.58
N GLU A 33 -1.73 7.58 -13.27
CA GLU A 33 -1.89 8.93 -13.81
C GLU A 33 -0.74 9.86 -13.38
N GLU A 34 -0.36 9.81 -12.11
CA GLU A 34 0.62 10.74 -11.53
C GLU A 34 2.07 10.27 -11.71
N LEU A 35 2.31 8.97 -11.53
CA LEU A 35 3.63 8.37 -11.54
C LEU A 35 3.87 7.55 -12.81
N GLY A 36 2.87 7.17 -13.61
CA GLY A 36 3.09 6.40 -14.84
C GLY A 36 3.55 4.96 -14.59
N ILE A 37 3.22 4.42 -13.41
CA ILE A 37 3.47 3.04 -13.01
C ILE A 37 2.16 2.41 -12.53
N SER A 38 2.00 1.09 -12.69
CA SER A 38 0.79 0.38 -12.24
C SER A 38 1.16 -0.73 -11.25
N PRO A 39 1.60 -0.37 -10.03
CA PRO A 39 2.13 -1.34 -9.10
C PRO A 39 1.04 -2.24 -8.53
N TYR A 40 1.45 -3.43 -8.10
CA TYR A 40 0.65 -4.21 -7.17
C TYR A 40 0.57 -3.48 -5.81
N ILE A 41 -0.62 -3.50 -5.22
CA ILE A 41 -0.89 -2.94 -3.89
C ILE A 41 -1.19 -4.15 -2.99
N PRO A 42 -0.34 -4.46 -2.00
CA PRO A 42 -0.51 -5.64 -1.16
C PRO A 42 -1.79 -5.57 -0.34
N LYS A 43 -2.38 -6.74 -0.08
CA LYS A 43 -3.56 -6.82 0.79
C LYS A 43 -3.13 -7.11 2.21
N THR A 44 -3.72 -6.40 3.15
CA THR A 44 -3.46 -6.55 4.58
C THR A 44 -4.79 -6.50 5.34
N ASP A 45 -4.76 -6.87 6.62
CA ASP A 45 -5.93 -6.72 7.50
C ASP A 45 -6.18 -5.26 7.91
N PHE A 46 -5.25 -4.36 7.58
CA PHE A 46 -5.33 -2.95 7.89
C PHE A 46 -5.94 -2.15 6.73
N PRO A 47 -6.83 -1.19 7.01
CA PRO A 47 -7.33 -0.30 5.97
C PRO A 47 -6.24 0.64 5.45
N ILE A 48 -6.22 0.90 4.14
CA ILE A 48 -5.43 1.98 3.54
C ILE A 48 -5.94 3.32 4.06
N GLY A 49 -5.13 4.02 4.85
CA GLY A 49 -5.40 5.36 5.38
C GLY A 49 -5.19 6.42 4.30
N THR A 50 -3.95 6.52 3.81
CA THR A 50 -3.49 7.56 2.89
C THR A 50 -2.68 6.97 1.75
N VAL A 51 -2.71 7.64 0.60
CA VAL A 51 -1.72 7.45 -0.47
C VAL A 51 -1.09 8.80 -0.80
N ILE A 52 0.24 8.86 -0.72
CA ILE A 52 1.02 10.08 -0.78
C ILE A 52 2.03 9.96 -1.93
N LEU A 53 1.94 10.89 -2.88
CA LEU A 53 2.92 11.03 -3.94
C LEU A 53 4.04 11.96 -3.50
N SER A 54 5.29 11.54 -3.70
CA SER A 54 6.47 12.37 -3.41
C SER A 54 7.14 12.86 -4.68
N TYR A 55 7.64 14.10 -4.63
CA TYR A 55 8.33 14.79 -5.72
C TYR A 55 9.81 15.00 -5.39
N ASP A 56 10.64 14.99 -6.42
CA ASP A 56 12.04 15.35 -6.32
C ASP A 56 12.18 16.89 -6.19
N VAL A 57 13.40 17.37 -6.00
CA VAL A 57 13.70 18.81 -5.89
C VAL A 57 13.39 19.60 -7.18
N ASN A 58 13.17 18.93 -8.30
CA ASN A 58 12.79 19.53 -9.58
C ASN A 58 11.26 19.48 -9.80
N GLY A 59 10.49 18.92 -8.86
CA GLY A 59 9.05 18.75 -8.98
C GLY A 59 8.61 17.54 -9.81
N ASN A 60 9.49 16.57 -10.08
CA ASN A 60 9.12 15.34 -10.76
C ASN A 60 8.65 14.28 -9.75
N PRO A 61 7.52 13.58 -9.99
CA PRO A 61 7.08 12.50 -9.12
C PRO A 61 8.04 11.30 -9.23
N TRP A 62 8.54 10.83 -8.09
CA TRP A 62 9.56 9.77 -8.05
C TRP A 62 9.18 8.56 -7.18
N SER A 63 8.28 8.74 -6.20
CA SER A 63 7.76 7.64 -5.39
C SER A 63 6.32 7.87 -4.95
N VAL A 64 5.68 6.79 -4.53
CA VAL A 64 4.39 6.82 -3.83
C VAL A 64 4.48 6.02 -2.54
N ASP A 65 3.91 6.55 -1.47
CA ASP A 65 3.76 5.88 -0.19
C ASP A 65 2.29 5.49 -0.01
N ILE A 66 2.05 4.23 0.34
CA ILE A 66 0.74 3.70 0.72
C ILE A 66 0.79 3.38 2.21
N GLU A 67 0.00 4.11 2.99
CA GLU A 67 -0.06 3.98 4.45
C GLU A 67 -1.28 3.18 4.85
N TYR A 68 -1.06 2.07 5.57
CA TYR A 68 -2.10 1.27 6.20
C TYR A 68 -2.14 1.62 7.69
N VAL A 69 -3.33 1.95 8.17
CA VAL A 69 -3.55 2.44 9.54
C VAL A 69 -4.33 1.44 10.36
N ALA A 70 -4.13 1.43 11.68
CA ALA A 70 -4.88 0.56 12.58
C ALA A 70 -6.40 0.88 12.56
N SER A 71 -6.73 2.16 12.47
CA SER A 71 -8.11 2.65 12.41
C SER A 71 -8.21 3.93 11.58
N LYS A 72 -9.43 4.26 11.14
CA LYS A 72 -9.74 5.53 10.46
C LYS A 72 -10.56 6.49 11.33
N GLU A 73 -10.49 6.36 12.66
CA GLU A 73 -11.39 7.06 13.57
C GLU A 73 -11.01 8.53 13.81
N GLU A 74 -9.71 8.85 13.77
CA GLU A 74 -9.20 10.19 14.11
C GLU A 74 -8.38 10.79 12.95
N PRO A 75 -9.03 11.23 11.85
CA PRO A 75 -8.36 11.96 10.81
C PRO A 75 -7.86 13.32 11.32
N LEU A 76 -6.76 13.81 10.76
CA LEU A 76 -6.27 15.16 10.98
C LEU A 76 -7.30 16.19 10.50
N ASP A 77 -7.34 17.33 11.18
CA ASP A 77 -8.16 18.46 10.73
C ASP A 77 -7.52 19.21 9.55
N ASP A 78 -8.32 20.02 8.85
CA ASP A 78 -7.89 20.79 7.67
C ASP A 78 -6.67 21.69 7.93
N GLU A 79 -6.49 22.17 9.16
CA GLU A 79 -5.36 23.03 9.50
C GLU A 79 -4.08 22.21 9.64
N ALA A 80 -4.15 21.06 10.32
CA ALA A 80 -3.05 20.11 10.43
C ALA A 80 -2.65 19.55 9.05
N VAL A 81 -3.61 19.23 8.17
CA VAL A 81 -3.33 18.78 6.80
C VAL A 81 -2.62 19.88 6.00
N LYS A 82 -3.07 21.14 6.07
CA LYS A 82 -2.39 22.25 5.38
C LYS A 82 -0.96 22.44 5.87
N GLN A 83 -0.75 22.38 7.19
CA GLN A 83 0.59 22.48 7.76
C GLN A 83 1.50 21.34 7.28
N TRP A 84 0.94 20.14 7.10
CA TRP A 84 1.67 19.01 6.51
C TRP A 84 2.00 19.26 5.02
N GLU A 85 1.05 19.73 4.22
CA GLU A 85 1.25 19.99 2.78
C GLU A 85 2.22 21.16 2.50
N GLU A 86 2.21 22.22 3.31
CA GLU A 86 3.03 23.42 3.07
C GLU A 86 4.54 23.17 3.23
N ASN A 87 4.94 22.10 3.91
CA ASN A 87 6.32 21.83 4.27
C ASN A 87 6.97 20.71 3.45
N GLU A 88 6.21 20.04 2.58
CA GLU A 88 6.63 18.78 1.97
C GLU A 88 6.57 18.84 0.45
N LEU A 89 7.56 18.24 -0.23
CA LEU A 89 7.49 17.95 -1.67
C LEU A 89 6.58 16.73 -1.90
N LYS A 90 5.34 16.82 -1.41
CA LYS A 90 4.39 15.71 -1.36
C LYS A 90 2.98 16.17 -1.67
N LYS A 91 2.15 15.22 -2.08
CA LYS A 91 0.72 15.44 -2.38
C LYS A 91 -0.08 14.21 -1.98
N ILE A 92 -1.17 14.40 -1.27
CA ILE A 92 -2.14 13.33 -1.01
C ILE A 92 -2.93 13.08 -2.30
N ILE A 93 -2.92 11.85 -2.78
CA ILE A 93 -3.66 11.44 -3.99
C ILE A 93 -4.89 10.57 -3.67
N TYR A 94 -4.96 10.05 -2.44
CA TYR A 94 -6.09 9.29 -1.91
C TYR A 94 -6.10 9.31 -0.37
N GLY A 95 -7.30 9.31 0.23
CA GLY A 95 -7.49 9.18 1.67
C GLY A 95 -7.27 10.48 2.45
N ASP A 96 -7.07 10.31 3.76
CA ASP A 96 -6.89 11.39 4.74
C ASP A 96 -5.67 11.05 5.60
N LEU A 97 -5.03 12.05 6.21
CA LEU A 97 -4.00 11.81 7.23
C LEU A 97 -4.66 11.52 8.59
N TYR A 98 -3.99 10.77 9.45
CA TYR A 98 -4.50 10.37 10.78
C TYR A 98 -3.51 10.73 11.89
N TYR A 99 -4.00 10.91 13.12
CA TYR A 99 -3.14 11.18 14.28
C TYR A 99 -2.31 9.95 14.70
N ASP A 100 -2.86 8.76 14.51
CA ASP A 100 -2.15 7.51 14.75
C ASP A 100 -1.10 7.25 13.67
N GLU A 101 0.02 6.66 14.06
CA GLU A 101 1.05 6.22 13.12
C GLU A 101 0.53 5.09 12.22
N SER A 102 1.03 5.04 10.98
CA SER A 102 0.76 3.91 10.08
C SER A 102 1.34 2.61 10.66
N VAL A 103 0.58 1.53 10.63
CA VAL A 103 1.09 0.19 11.00
C VAL A 103 2.03 -0.30 9.92
N ILE A 104 1.65 -0.11 8.66
CA ILE A 104 2.45 -0.53 7.50
C ILE A 104 2.55 0.66 6.55
N GLN A 105 3.76 0.95 6.12
CA GLN A 105 4.01 1.86 5.01
C GLN A 105 4.69 1.09 3.87
N VAL A 106 4.06 1.13 2.69
CA VAL A 106 4.62 0.56 1.47
C VAL A 106 5.01 1.70 0.54
N SER A 107 6.32 1.92 0.40
CA SER A 107 6.90 2.89 -0.51
C SER A 107 7.25 2.21 -1.85
N ILE A 108 6.85 2.82 -2.96
CA ILE A 108 7.04 2.29 -4.31
C ILE A 108 7.82 3.30 -5.14
N TYR A 109 8.90 2.86 -5.76
CA TYR A 109 9.88 3.70 -6.45
C TYR A 109 10.03 3.28 -7.91
N LYS A 110 10.10 4.27 -8.81
CA LYS A 110 10.35 4.05 -10.24
C LYS A 110 11.71 3.46 -10.58
N GLU A 111 12.72 3.76 -9.78
CA GLU A 111 14.12 3.49 -10.09
C GLU A 111 14.71 2.36 -9.23
N GLY A 112 13.83 1.55 -8.62
CA GLY A 112 14.21 0.52 -7.66
C GLY A 112 14.19 1.02 -6.22
N SER A 113 14.28 0.07 -5.29
CA SER A 113 14.07 0.26 -3.85
C SER A 113 15.31 0.85 -3.16
N GLY A 114 16.42 0.97 -3.90
CA GLY A 114 17.69 1.45 -3.39
C GLY A 114 18.39 0.39 -2.53
N THR A 115 19.27 0.85 -1.64
CA THR A 115 20.00 -0.03 -0.72
C THR A 115 19.74 0.41 0.72
N LEU A 116 19.29 -0.52 1.55
CA LEU A 116 19.15 -0.33 2.97
C LEU A 116 20.52 -0.48 3.64
N ALA A 117 20.90 0.53 4.42
CA ALA A 117 22.17 0.50 5.15
C ALA A 117 22.13 -0.59 6.23
N ASP A 118 23.20 -1.39 6.31
CA ASP A 118 23.36 -2.48 7.27
C ASP A 118 22.26 -3.56 7.19
N ALA A 119 21.61 -3.71 6.03
CA ALA A 119 20.61 -4.75 5.82
C ALA A 119 21.25 -6.13 5.58
N GLU A 120 20.59 -7.15 6.12
CA GLU A 120 20.85 -8.54 5.77
C GLU A 120 20.10 -8.90 4.49
N LEU A 121 20.63 -9.85 3.72
CA LEU A 121 19.93 -10.42 2.57
C LEU A 121 19.28 -11.73 3.00
N ILE A 122 17.97 -11.81 2.86
CA ILE A 122 17.16 -13.02 3.09
C ILE A 122 16.51 -13.46 1.79
N GLU A 123 16.11 -14.72 1.70
CA GLU A 123 15.42 -15.27 0.54
C GLU A 123 13.92 -15.41 0.84
N ILE A 124 13.07 -14.82 0.00
CA ILE A 124 11.61 -14.94 0.05
C ILE A 124 11.12 -15.26 -1.37
N ASP A 125 10.42 -16.38 -1.55
CA ASP A 125 9.86 -16.83 -2.83
C ASP A 125 10.89 -16.80 -3.98
N ASP A 126 12.07 -17.38 -3.74
CA ASP A 126 13.23 -17.44 -4.64
C ASP A 126 13.79 -16.05 -5.05
N ARG A 127 13.54 -14.99 -4.27
CA ARG A 127 14.10 -13.65 -4.49
C ARG A 127 14.88 -13.16 -3.28
N GLU A 128 15.98 -12.46 -3.54
CA GLU A 128 16.75 -11.76 -2.50
C GLU A 128 15.99 -10.51 -2.04
N VAL A 129 15.79 -10.40 -0.73
CA VAL A 129 15.11 -9.30 -0.06
C VAL A 129 16.09 -8.70 0.96
N GLN A 130 16.24 -7.38 0.90
CA GLN A 130 16.98 -6.64 1.94
C GLN A 130 16.10 -6.56 3.18
N TYR A 131 16.64 -6.90 4.34
CA TYR A 131 15.92 -6.96 5.61
C TYR A 131 16.70 -6.27 6.72
N GLN A 132 15.98 -5.54 7.56
CA GLN A 132 16.51 -4.93 8.76
C GLN A 132 15.44 -4.89 9.86
N LEU A 133 15.82 -5.27 11.08
CA LEU A 133 15.05 -5.02 12.29
C LEU A 133 15.64 -3.80 13.01
N VAL A 134 14.84 -2.76 13.19
CA VAL A 134 15.20 -1.50 13.85
C VAL A 134 14.54 -1.46 15.23
N GLN A 135 15.33 -1.23 16.28
CA GLN A 135 14.86 -1.00 17.66
C GLN A 135 13.90 -2.06 18.24
N GLU A 136 13.91 -3.28 17.69
CA GLU A 136 13.04 -4.41 18.08
C GLU A 136 11.54 -4.23 17.76
N ASP A 137 11.14 -3.10 17.17
CA ASP A 137 9.73 -2.74 16.93
C ASP A 137 9.40 -2.32 15.50
N LEU A 138 10.40 -2.23 14.61
CA LEU A 138 10.21 -1.87 13.21
C LEU A 138 10.97 -2.81 12.28
N VAL A 139 10.23 -3.52 11.43
CA VAL A 139 10.80 -4.30 10.33
C VAL A 139 10.84 -3.42 9.08
N VAL A 140 12.00 -3.36 8.44
CA VAL A 140 12.19 -2.70 7.14
C VAL A 140 12.61 -3.76 6.14
N MET A 141 11.90 -3.86 5.03
CA MET A 141 12.22 -4.77 3.92
C MET A 141 12.23 -4.03 2.61
N ALA A 142 13.16 -4.37 1.71
CA ALA A 142 13.21 -3.80 0.37
C ALA A 142 13.44 -4.88 -0.68
N VAL A 143 12.68 -4.80 -1.78
CA VAL A 143 12.74 -5.75 -2.89
C VAL A 143 12.46 -5.04 -4.21
N ASP A 144 13.22 -5.40 -5.25
CA ASP A 144 12.95 -4.95 -6.61
C ASP A 144 12.15 -6.02 -7.36
N VAL A 145 11.04 -5.58 -7.96
CA VAL A 145 10.17 -6.45 -8.77
C VAL A 145 9.88 -5.75 -10.10
N GLU A 146 10.25 -6.42 -11.18
CA GLU A 146 10.19 -5.87 -12.54
C GLU A 146 10.96 -4.54 -12.67
N ASP A 147 10.25 -3.47 -13.08
CA ASP A 147 10.79 -2.14 -13.32
C ASP A 147 10.64 -1.22 -12.09
N TYR A 148 10.16 -1.72 -10.95
CA TYR A 148 9.90 -0.91 -9.75
C TYR A 148 10.50 -1.51 -8.49
N GLY A 149 10.74 -0.65 -7.50
CA GLY A 149 11.21 -1.05 -6.18
C GLY A 149 10.15 -0.87 -5.13
N TYR A 150 10.07 -1.82 -4.19
CA TYR A 150 9.24 -1.74 -3.00
C TYR A 150 10.13 -1.61 -1.76
N SER A 151 9.75 -0.72 -0.85
CA SER A 151 10.25 -0.68 0.52
C SER A 151 9.06 -0.73 1.49
N ILE A 152 9.10 -1.67 2.42
CA ILE A 152 8.04 -1.93 3.39
C ILE A 152 8.61 -1.57 4.75
N ARG A 153 7.91 -0.69 5.47
CA ARG A 153 8.12 -0.41 6.89
C ARG A 153 6.93 -0.95 7.66
N TYR A 154 7.19 -1.83 8.60
CA TYR A 154 6.18 -2.53 9.38
C TYR A 154 6.47 -2.30 10.87
N HIS A 155 5.65 -1.48 11.52
CA HIS A 155 5.67 -1.34 12.98
C HIS A 155 5.06 -2.59 13.60
N LEU A 156 5.72 -3.18 14.60
CA LEU A 156 5.27 -4.39 15.29
C LEU A 156 4.46 -4.01 16.55
N PRO A 157 3.15 -3.73 16.46
CA PRO A 157 2.33 -3.62 17.66
C PRO A 157 2.32 -4.99 18.33
N GLY A 158 2.48 -5.06 19.66
CA GLY A 158 2.93 -6.26 20.39
C GLY A 158 2.22 -7.62 20.21
N SER A 159 1.20 -7.74 19.37
CA SER A 159 0.64 -9.01 18.89
C SER A 159 1.18 -9.49 17.52
N GLU A 160 1.90 -8.64 16.80
CA GLU A 160 2.38 -8.89 15.43
C GLU A 160 3.86 -9.30 15.41
N SER A 161 4.25 -9.94 14.31
CA SER A 161 5.53 -10.61 14.16
C SER A 161 6.23 -10.23 12.86
N GLU A 162 7.54 -10.47 12.80
CA GLU A 162 8.31 -10.32 11.57
C GLU A 162 7.79 -11.20 10.42
N GLU A 163 7.07 -12.28 10.72
CA GLU A 163 6.45 -13.14 9.70
C GLU A 163 5.30 -12.44 8.98
N ASP A 164 4.60 -11.52 9.66
CA ASP A 164 3.53 -10.73 9.05
C ASP A 164 4.13 -9.78 7.99
N ALA A 165 5.27 -9.16 8.29
CA ALA A 165 6.02 -8.36 7.32
C ALA A 165 6.53 -9.19 6.13
N LYS A 166 7.05 -10.40 6.39
CA LYS A 166 7.47 -11.32 5.31
C LYS A 166 6.32 -11.71 4.40
N SER A 167 5.13 -11.96 4.97
CA SER A 167 3.94 -12.35 4.20
C SER A 167 3.51 -11.26 3.21
N ILE A 168 3.67 -9.98 3.57
CA ILE A 168 3.40 -8.85 2.68
C ILE A 168 4.40 -8.82 1.53
N VAL A 169 5.69 -9.02 1.82
CA VAL A 169 6.72 -9.06 0.77
C VAL A 169 6.52 -10.25 -0.16
N GLU A 170 6.16 -11.41 0.37
CA GLU A 170 5.79 -12.61 -0.41
C GLU A 170 4.59 -12.34 -1.33
N ASP A 171 3.55 -11.66 -0.82
CA ASP A 171 2.40 -11.24 -1.63
C ASP A 171 2.80 -10.29 -2.77
N ILE A 172 3.69 -9.34 -2.51
CA ILE A 172 4.23 -8.44 -3.55
C ILE A 172 4.99 -9.25 -4.61
N ILE A 173 5.94 -10.10 -4.22
CA ILE A 173 6.79 -10.87 -5.15
C ILE A 173 5.94 -11.75 -6.09
N ARG A 174 4.84 -12.31 -5.58
CA ARG A 174 3.95 -13.20 -6.34
C ARG A 174 3.00 -12.48 -7.29
N ASN A 175 2.60 -11.26 -6.96
CA ASN A 175 1.52 -10.56 -7.67
C ASN A 175 1.96 -9.28 -8.40
N ALA A 176 3.19 -8.81 -8.19
CA ALA A 176 3.76 -7.64 -8.88
C ALA A 176 4.56 -8.02 -10.14
N GLN A 177 4.17 -9.10 -10.83
CA GLN A 177 4.73 -9.59 -12.11
C GLN A 177 3.78 -9.31 -13.29
#